data_AF-A0AAW9QZ41-F1
#
_entry.id   AF-A0AAW9QZ41-F1
#
_cell.length_a   1.000
_cell.length_b   1.000
_cell.length_c   1.000
_cell.angle_alpha   90.00
_cell.angle_beta   90.00
_cell.angle_gamma   90.00
#
_symmetry.space_group_name_H-M   'P 1'
#
loop_
_entity.id
_entity.type
_entity.pdbx_description
1 polymer ?
#
loop_
_entity_poly.entity_id
_entity_poly.type
_entity_poly.pdbx_seq_one_letter_code
_entity_poly.pdbx_strand_id
1 'polypeptide(L)'
;MQIEIEGRDAREFTEEILAIEGIEGSYEIVEEIEREGTLATIATIIGIVGGTFTIAEQLYKLKRKILDSPEPAKIERVLIVGKNGDRILLKDVSIEQLQKLLDEEKK
;
A
#
# COMPACT_ATOMS: atom_id res chain seq x y z
N MET A 1 -5.67 -7.07 -6.67
CA MET A 1 -5.64 -6.14 -5.51
C MET A 1 -5.33 -4.71 -5.95
N GLN A 2 -5.82 -3.73 -5.21
CA GLN A 2 -5.45 -2.32 -5.34
C GLN A 2 -4.92 -1.78 -4.01
N ILE A 3 -4.06 -0.77 -4.07
CA ILE A 3 -3.55 -0.04 -2.91
C ILE A 3 -3.76 1.44 -3.19
N GLU A 4 -4.67 2.06 -2.44
CA GLU A 4 -4.93 3.50 -2.49
C GLU A 4 -4.00 4.18 -1.47
N ILE A 5 -3.22 5.15 -1.91
CA ILE A 5 -2.26 5.88 -1.07
C ILE A 5 -2.56 7.36 -1.21
N GLU A 6 -2.73 8.03 -0.07
CA GLU A 6 -2.98 9.47 0.00
C GLU A 6 -1.91 10.14 0.83
N GLY A 7 -1.46 11.30 0.38
CA GLY A 7 -0.47 12.11 1.06
C GLY A 7 0.47 12.80 0.08
N ARG A 8 1.21 13.78 0.57
CA ARG A 8 2.16 14.55 -0.24
C ARG A 8 3.26 13.69 -0.87
N ASP A 9 3.61 12.58 -0.23
CA ASP A 9 4.62 11.63 -0.72
C ASP A 9 3.99 10.34 -1.31
N ALA A 10 2.69 10.37 -1.65
CA ALA A 10 1.96 9.17 -2.11
C ALA A 10 2.64 8.46 -3.29
N ARG A 11 3.18 9.24 -4.25
CA ARG A 11 3.92 8.71 -5.39
C ARG A 11 5.18 7.97 -4.97
N GLU A 12 6.05 8.59 -4.17
CA GLU A 12 7.30 7.97 -3.73
C GLU A 12 7.02 6.69 -2.93
N PHE A 13 6.02 6.74 -2.04
CA PHE A 13 5.61 5.57 -1.26
C PHE A 13 5.04 4.43 -2.13
N THR A 14 4.34 4.78 -3.22
CA THR A 14 3.85 3.80 -4.20
C THR A 14 5.00 3.13 -4.94
N GLU A 15 5.99 3.91 -5.37
CA GLU A 15 7.18 3.40 -6.06
C GLU A 15 7.97 2.47 -5.13
N GLU A 16 8.07 2.77 -3.84
CA GLU A 16 8.67 1.85 -2.85
C GLU A 16 7.92 0.53 -2.71
N ILE A 17 6.58 0.55 -2.72
CA ILE A 17 5.77 -0.68 -2.67
C ILE A 17 6.01 -1.53 -3.93
N LEU A 18 5.97 -0.91 -5.11
CA LEU A 18 6.19 -1.62 -6.37
C LEU A 18 7.63 -2.11 -6.55
N ALA A 19 8.59 -1.54 -5.81
CA ALA A 19 9.97 -2.02 -5.75
C ALA A 19 10.16 -3.25 -4.86
N ILE A 20 9.13 -3.70 -4.11
CA ILE A 20 9.20 -4.93 -3.33
C ILE A 20 9.33 -6.13 -4.27
N GLU A 21 10.40 -6.90 -4.10
CA GLU A 21 10.60 -8.13 -4.85
C GLU A 21 9.41 -9.08 -4.69
N GLY A 22 8.88 -9.55 -5.82
CA GLY A 22 7.72 -10.43 -5.85
C GLY A 22 6.37 -9.73 -5.97
N ILE A 23 6.33 -8.39 -6.03
CA ILE A 23 5.16 -7.60 -6.43
C ILE A 23 5.32 -7.18 -7.89
N GLU A 24 4.27 -7.43 -8.69
CA GLU A 24 4.14 -6.90 -10.05
C GLU A 24 2.89 -6.02 -10.12
N GLY A 25 3.02 -4.82 -10.68
CA GLY A 25 1.95 -3.84 -10.69
C GLY A 25 2.26 -2.60 -11.52
N SER A 26 1.25 -1.77 -11.65
CA SER A 26 1.35 -0.40 -12.17
C SER A 26 0.66 0.54 -11.19
N TYR A 27 0.81 1.85 -11.38
CA TYR A 27 0.06 2.82 -10.61
C TYR A 27 -0.40 3.97 -11.48
N GLU A 28 -1.45 4.63 -11.01
CA GLU A 28 -1.97 5.87 -11.57
C GLU A 28 -1.93 6.95 -10.50
N ILE A 29 -1.67 8.19 -10.92
CA ILE A 29 -1.73 9.36 -10.05
C ILE A 29 -3.14 9.93 -10.18
N VAL A 30 -3.80 10.10 -9.05
CA VAL A 30 -5.13 10.71 -8.95
C VAL A 30 -4.95 12.05 -8.24
N GLU A 31 -5.17 13.15 -8.97
CA GLU A 31 -5.22 14.46 -8.35
C GLU A 31 -6.56 14.60 -7.62
N GLU A 32 -6.53 14.63 -6.29
CA GLU A 32 -7.73 14.79 -5.49
C GLU A 32 -8.06 16.30 -5.38
N ILE A 33 -8.92 16.77 -6.30
CA ILE A 33 -9.27 18.20 -6.46
C ILE A 33 -9.95 18.78 -5.20
N GLU A 34 -10.52 17.94 -4.34
CA GLU A 34 -11.28 18.36 -3.15
C GLU A 34 -10.42 18.74 -1.93
N ARG A 35 -9.13 18.36 -1.89
CA ARG A 35 -8.20 18.76 -0.83
C ARG A 35 -6.99 19.45 -1.43
N GLU A 36 -7.01 20.79 -1.45
CA GLU A 36 -5.86 21.58 -1.87
C GLU A 36 -4.57 21.10 -1.19
N GLY A 37 -3.70 20.43 -1.97
CA GLY A 37 -2.35 20.03 -1.54
C GLY A 37 -2.13 18.55 -1.20
N THR A 38 -3.13 17.67 -1.31
CA THR A 38 -2.95 16.22 -1.08
C THR A 38 -2.91 15.46 -2.42
N LEU A 39 -1.81 14.74 -2.68
CA LEU A 39 -1.69 13.83 -3.82
C LEU A 39 -2.27 12.47 -3.45
N ALA A 40 -2.94 11.80 -4.39
CA ALA A 40 -3.34 10.41 -4.26
C ALA A 40 -2.74 9.57 -5.39
N THR A 41 -2.42 8.34 -5.08
CA THR A 41 -2.03 7.33 -6.08
C THR A 41 -2.81 6.06 -5.84
N ILE A 42 -3.11 5.36 -6.93
CA ILE A 42 -3.74 4.04 -6.88
C ILE A 42 -2.78 3.07 -7.53
N ALA A 43 -2.17 2.20 -6.72
CA ALA A 43 -1.37 1.10 -7.21
C ALA A 43 -2.28 -0.09 -7.51
N THR A 44 -2.18 -0.65 -8.72
CA THR A 44 -2.85 -1.88 -9.10
C THR A 44 -1.84 -3.01 -9.10
N ILE A 45 -2.02 -3.98 -8.21
CA ILE A 45 -1.17 -5.16 -8.11
C ILE A 45 -1.75 -6.26 -8.99
N ILE A 46 -1.02 -6.60 -10.05
CA ILE A 46 -1.42 -7.55 -11.09
C ILE A 46 -0.80 -8.94 -10.89
N GLY A 47 0.26 -9.04 -10.09
CA GLY A 47 0.94 -10.31 -9.82
C GLY A 47 1.63 -10.34 -8.47
N ILE A 48 1.57 -11.52 -7.81
CA ILE A 48 2.37 -11.85 -6.63
C ILE A 48 3.14 -13.15 -6.94
N VAL A 49 4.42 -13.00 -7.26
CA VAL A 49 5.30 -14.10 -7.68
C VAL A 49 6.15 -14.65 -6.52
N GLY A 50 6.22 -13.91 -5.40
CA GLY A 50 7.02 -14.27 -4.23
C GLY A 50 6.29 -15.06 -3.13
N GLY A 51 7.00 -15.23 -2.01
CA GLY A 51 6.43 -15.70 -0.75
C GLY A 51 5.64 -14.59 -0.07
N THR A 52 4.36 -14.84 0.22
CA THR A 52 3.42 -13.86 0.79
C THR A 52 3.85 -13.35 2.16
N PHE A 53 4.49 -14.19 2.98
CA PHE A 53 5.07 -13.78 4.27
C PHE A 53 6.17 -12.73 4.09
N THR A 54 7.11 -12.93 3.16
CA THR A 54 8.20 -11.98 2.91
C THR A 54 7.66 -10.65 2.42
N ILE A 55 6.65 -10.66 1.55
CA ILE A 55 6.00 -9.44 1.06
C ILE A 55 5.24 -8.75 2.22
N ALA A 56 4.52 -9.50 3.05
CA ALA A 56 3.85 -8.98 4.23
C ALA A 56 4.83 -8.30 5.20
N GLU A 57 6.01 -8.89 5.44
CA GLU A 57 7.07 -8.28 6.24
C GLU A 57 7.55 -6.94 5.65
N GLN A 58 7.74 -6.85 4.34
CA GLN A 58 8.20 -5.61 3.70
C GLN A 58 7.13 -4.50 3.78
N LEU A 59 5.86 -4.83 3.52
CA LEU A 59 4.74 -3.89 3.72
C LEU A 59 4.61 -3.48 5.19
N TYR A 60 4.81 -4.40 6.13
CA TYR A 60 4.81 -4.11 7.56
C TYR A 60 5.99 -3.24 8.00
N LYS A 61 7.15 -3.32 7.32
CA LYS A 61 8.26 -2.39 7.53
C LYS A 61 7.92 -0.98 7.01
N LEU A 62 7.28 -0.89 5.84
CA LEU A 62 6.81 0.39 5.28
C LEU A 62 5.76 1.07 6.15
N LYS A 63 4.88 0.29 6.80
CA LYS A 63 3.95 0.78 7.83
C LYS A 63 4.66 1.62 8.90
N ARG A 64 5.86 1.23 9.33
CA ARG A 64 6.62 2.01 10.34
C ARG A 64 7.03 3.38 9.85
N LYS A 65 7.30 3.57 8.55
CA LYS A 65 7.59 4.89 7.98
C LYS A 65 6.41 5.86 8.12
N ILE A 66 5.18 5.34 8.12
CA ILE A 66 3.96 6.13 8.34
C ILE A 66 3.84 6.50 9.83
N LEU A 67 4.08 5.54 10.72
CA LEU A 67 3.87 5.69 12.16
C LEU A 67 4.97 6.49 12.87
N ASP A 68 6.21 6.38 12.40
CA ASP A 68 7.40 6.98 13.04
C ASP A 68 7.74 8.37 12.48
N SER A 69 6.89 8.94 11.61
CA SER A 69 7.15 10.25 10.99
C SER A 69 6.90 11.39 11.99
N PRO A 70 7.90 12.27 12.25
CA PRO A 70 7.77 13.36 13.23
C PRO A 70 7.03 14.60 12.70
N GLU A 71 6.75 14.67 11.39
CA GLU A 71 5.98 15.75 10.73
C GLU A 71 4.50 15.34 10.56
N PRO A 72 3.56 16.27 10.25
CA PRO A 72 2.24 15.89 9.78
C PRO A 72 2.39 14.85 8.66
N ALA A 73 1.80 13.67 8.88
CA ALA A 73 2.14 12.45 8.17
C ALA A 73 2.14 12.68 6.67
N LYS A 74 3.33 12.54 6.05
CA LYS A 74 3.51 12.72 4.60
C LYS A 74 2.69 11.72 3.78
N ILE A 75 2.31 10.62 4.43
CA ILE A 75 1.33 9.64 4.01
C ILE A 75 0.17 9.69 4.99
N GLU A 76 -0.97 10.18 4.53
CA GLU A 76 -2.19 10.36 5.33
C GLU A 76 -2.99 9.05 5.43
N ARG A 77 -3.03 8.28 4.34
CA ARG A 77 -3.78 7.02 4.27
C ARG A 77 -3.11 6.03 3.33
N VAL A 78 -3.11 4.76 3.72
CA VAL A 78 -2.82 3.62 2.82
C VAL A 78 -3.89 2.57 3.04
N LEU A 79 -4.71 2.37 2.02
CA LEU A 79 -5.83 1.42 2.02
C LEU A 79 -5.56 0.33 0.99
N ILE A 80 -5.46 -0.92 1.46
CA ILE A 80 -5.30 -2.07 0.58
C ILE A 80 -6.68 -2.69 0.38
N VAL A 81 -7.05 -2.87 -0.89
CA VAL A 81 -8.31 -3.46 -1.34
C VAL A 81 -8.01 -4.80 -2.01
N GLY A 82 -8.38 -5.88 -1.34
CA GLY A 82 -8.29 -7.24 -1.87
C GLY A 82 -9.27 -7.47 -3.02
N LYS A 83 -9.03 -8.51 -3.81
CA LYS A 83 -9.87 -8.91 -4.96
C LYS A 83 -11.29 -9.31 -4.55
N ASN A 84 -11.48 -9.72 -3.29
CA ASN A 84 -12.78 -10.05 -2.72
C ASN A 84 -13.54 -8.82 -2.19
N GLY A 85 -12.94 -7.63 -2.27
CA GLY A 85 -13.49 -6.39 -1.72
C GLY A 85 -13.14 -6.13 -0.25
N ASP A 86 -12.33 -6.99 0.38
CA ASP A 86 -11.79 -6.75 1.72
C ASP A 86 -10.92 -5.49 1.72
N ARG A 87 -11.13 -4.61 2.71
CA ARG A 87 -10.41 -3.34 2.82
C ARG A 87 -9.67 -3.28 4.15
N ILE A 88 -8.36 -3.10 4.09
CA ILE A 88 -7.50 -2.97 5.29
C ILE A 88 -6.70 -1.68 5.25
N LEU A 89 -6.60 -1.01 6.40
CA LEU A 89 -5.71 0.14 6.57
C LEU A 89 -4.33 -0.34 6.99
N LEU A 90 -3.29 0.02 6.22
CA LEU A 90 -1.92 -0.43 6.50
C LEU A 90 -1.44 0.00 7.90
N LYS A 91 -1.89 1.16 8.39
CA LYS A 91 -1.53 1.67 9.73
C LYS A 91 -2.05 0.81 10.89
N ASP A 92 -3.15 0.07 10.69
CA ASP A 92 -3.83 -0.67 11.76
C ASP A 92 -3.72 -2.19 11.61
N VAL A 93 -3.25 -2.68 10.45
CA VAL A 93 -3.19 -4.10 10.13
C VAL A 93 -2.04 -4.84 10.82
N SER A 94 -2.26 -6.09 11.24
CA SER A 94 -1.20 -7.00 11.69
C SER A 94 -0.46 -7.65 10.52
N ILE A 95 0.72 -8.22 10.79
CA ILE A 95 1.46 -8.94 9.74
C ILE A 95 0.71 -10.19 9.25
N GLU A 96 0.02 -10.90 10.15
CA GLU A 96 -0.76 -12.10 9.81
C GLU A 96 -1.95 -11.75 8.93
N GLN A 97 -2.61 -10.62 9.20
CA GLN A 97 -3.71 -10.11 8.37
C GLN A 97 -3.23 -9.71 6.97
N LEU A 98 -2.07 -9.06 6.86
CA LEU A 98 -1.44 -8.75 5.57
C LEU A 98 -1.10 -10.02 4.79
N GLN A 99 -0.45 -10.99 5.45
CA GLN A 99 -0.11 -12.25 4.81
C GLN A 99 -1.34 -12.97 4.29
N LYS A 100 -2.40 -13.06 5.11
CA LYS A 100 -3.66 -13.70 4.72
C LYS A 100 -4.26 -13.04 3.47
N LEU A 101 -4.27 -11.71 3.41
CA LEU A 101 -4.77 -10.99 2.24
C LEU A 101 -3.95 -11.32 0.97
N LEU A 102 -2.62 -11.33 1.08
CA LEU A 102 -1.72 -11.66 -0.03
C LEU A 102 -1.86 -13.13 -0.48
N ASP A 103 -2.09 -14.06 0.45
CA ASP A 103 -2.36 -15.47 0.17
C ASP A 103 -3.66 -15.65 -0.62
N GLU A 104 -4.67 -14.82 -0.34
CA GLU A 104 -5.91 -14.82 -1.10
C GLU A 104 -5.68 -14.29 -2.52
N GLU A 105 -4.89 -13.23 -2.70
CA GLU A 105 -4.56 -12.69 -4.02
C GLU A 105 -3.85 -13.68 -4.95
N LYS A 106 -3.02 -14.58 -4.41
CA LYS A 106 -2.28 -15.58 -5.19
C LYS A 106 -3.16 -16.69 -5.77
N LYS A 107 -4.34 -16.93 -5.20
CA LYS A 107 -5.26 -18.03 -5.59
C LYS A 107 -6.09 -17.71 -6.82
#